data_AF-A0A0J7J0F6-F1
#
_entry.id   AF-A0A0J7J0F6-F1
#
_cell.length_a   1.000
_cell.length_b   1.000
_cell.length_c   1.000
_cell.angle_alpha   90.00
_cell.angle_beta   90.00
_cell.angle_gamma   90.00
#
_symmetry.space_group_name_H-M   'P 1'
#
loop_
_entity.id
_entity.type
_entity.pdbx_description
1 polymer ?
#
loop_
_entity_poly.entity_id
_entity_poly.type
_entity_poly.pdbx_seq_one_letter_code
_entity_poly.pdbx_strand_id
1 'polypeptide(L)'
;MFLLSIFGLFLIGCSPQIKTLANGKQLDTRLAGVWTGSEKDHQIDGLFKSWEMKRMDDGTYTINFKFTQGKMTDSTQEEGEWWTENGKYYEFHDYDGKTDVYSYTFLDPKRVKFKSEKIAIGMENSEYEFIDTKTGNAKKETASKKDGSSYENAIKIGSIPEEYQYVRANCTGCILKSQSLSVNKGRFYDIIMVTKPDGSTKSYYFDITSFYGKGF
;
A
#
# COMPACT_ATOMS: atom_id res chain seq x y z
N MET A 1 -50.74 -28.02 -31.00
CA MET A 1 -50.41 -26.80 -30.24
C MET A 1 -49.03 -27.00 -29.62
N PHE A 2 -47.97 -26.61 -30.33
CA PHE A 2 -46.60 -26.68 -29.81
C PHE A 2 -46.32 -25.38 -29.06
N LEU A 3 -46.22 -25.42 -27.73
CA LEU A 3 -45.63 -24.33 -26.96
C LEU A 3 -44.11 -24.44 -27.11
N LEU A 4 -43.50 -23.57 -27.92
CA LEU A 4 -42.07 -23.28 -27.82
C LEU A 4 -41.85 -22.47 -26.54
N SER A 5 -41.32 -23.11 -25.51
CA SER A 5 -40.81 -22.44 -24.33
C SER A 5 -39.43 -21.87 -24.66
N ILE A 6 -39.37 -20.56 -24.93
CA ILE A 6 -38.11 -19.84 -25.12
C ILE A 6 -37.48 -19.69 -23.72
N PHE A 7 -36.54 -20.57 -23.40
CA PHE A 7 -35.63 -20.40 -22.27
C PHE A 7 -34.70 -19.22 -22.60
N GLY A 8 -35.09 -18.02 -22.15
CA GLY A 8 -34.22 -16.85 -22.19
C GLY A 8 -33.02 -17.09 -21.29
N LEU A 9 -31.85 -17.34 -21.88
CA LEU A 9 -30.58 -17.22 -21.17
C LEU A 9 -30.41 -15.75 -20.75
N PHE A 10 -30.71 -15.46 -19.49
CA PHE A 10 -30.22 -14.25 -18.84
C PHE A 10 -28.69 -14.36 -18.75
N LEU A 11 -28.01 -13.77 -19.73
CA LEU A 11 -26.61 -13.41 -19.59
C LEU A 11 -26.55 -12.37 -18.46
N ILE A 12 -26.20 -12.81 -17.25
CA ILE A 12 -25.89 -11.92 -16.13
C ILE A 12 -24.58 -11.22 -16.50
N GLY A 13 -24.69 -10.18 -17.32
CA GLY A 13 -23.57 -9.29 -17.64
C GLY A 13 -23.13 -8.61 -16.35
N CYS A 14 -21.99 -9.02 -15.83
CA CYS A 14 -21.36 -8.40 -14.67
C CYS A 14 -20.92 -6.98 -15.07
N SER A 15 -21.82 -6.01 -14.92
CA SER A 15 -21.59 -4.62 -15.30
C SER A 15 -20.47 -4.03 -14.43
N PRO A 16 -19.63 -3.14 -14.99
CA PRO A 16 -18.60 -2.45 -14.22
C PRO A 16 -19.22 -1.62 -13.10
N GLN A 17 -18.62 -1.68 -11.91
CA GLN A 17 -19.05 -0.91 -10.75
C GLN A 17 -18.11 0.29 -10.59
N ILE A 18 -18.44 1.41 -11.24
CA ILE A 18 -17.54 2.57 -11.30
C ILE A 18 -17.79 3.54 -10.14
N LYS A 19 -16.74 3.89 -9.40
CA LYS A 19 -16.69 4.96 -8.40
C LYS A 19 -15.80 6.09 -8.94
N THR A 20 -16.28 7.32 -8.91
CA THR A 20 -15.46 8.50 -9.27
C THR A 20 -14.88 9.13 -8.01
N LEU A 21 -13.57 9.38 -8.00
CA LEU A 21 -12.84 10.03 -6.91
C LEU A 21 -12.91 11.56 -7.03
N ALA A 22 -12.56 12.26 -5.95
CA ALA A 22 -12.57 13.74 -5.91
C ALA A 22 -11.63 14.38 -6.95
N ASN A 23 -10.56 13.68 -7.36
CA ASN A 23 -9.63 14.11 -8.40
C ASN A 23 -10.11 13.76 -9.83
N GLY A 24 -11.34 13.25 -9.99
CA GLY A 24 -11.92 12.87 -11.29
C GLY A 24 -11.53 11.48 -11.79
N LYS A 25 -10.54 10.80 -11.18
CA LYS A 25 -10.19 9.43 -11.54
C LYS A 25 -11.33 8.46 -11.22
N GLN A 26 -11.48 7.42 -12.03
CA GLN A 26 -12.51 6.39 -11.87
C GLN A 26 -11.91 5.09 -11.36
N LEU A 27 -12.63 4.38 -10.50
CA LEU A 27 -12.27 3.07 -9.99
C LEU A 27 -13.35 2.05 -10.35
N ASP A 28 -13.00 0.94 -10.98
CA ASP A 28 -13.84 -0.26 -10.97
C ASP A 28 -13.74 -0.92 -9.58
N THR A 29 -14.74 -0.70 -8.73
CA THR A 29 -14.73 -1.11 -7.32
C THR A 29 -14.62 -2.61 -7.13
N ARG A 30 -14.87 -3.41 -8.17
CA ARG A 30 -14.66 -4.86 -8.15
C ARG A 30 -13.18 -5.21 -7.96
N LEU A 31 -12.26 -4.37 -8.45
CA LEU A 31 -10.80 -4.50 -8.32
C LEU A 31 -10.29 -4.11 -6.92
N ALA A 32 -11.04 -3.38 -6.11
CA ALA A 32 -10.62 -3.07 -4.75
C ALA A 32 -10.58 -4.35 -3.89
N GLY A 33 -9.50 -4.59 -3.16
CA GLY A 33 -9.29 -5.86 -2.46
C GLY A 33 -7.82 -6.19 -2.18
N VAL A 34 -7.61 -7.27 -1.42
CA VAL A 34 -6.31 -7.94 -1.32
C VAL A 34 -6.28 -9.03 -2.38
N TRP A 35 -5.22 -9.03 -3.18
CA TRP A 35 -5.02 -9.89 -4.33
C TRP A 35 -3.66 -10.54 -4.24
N THR A 36 -3.57 -11.79 -4.69
CA THR A 36 -2.29 -12.50 -4.79
C THR A 36 -2.11 -13.08 -6.18
N GLY A 37 -0.88 -13.11 -6.64
CA GLY A 37 -0.50 -13.79 -7.86
C GLY A 37 0.94 -14.26 -7.79
N SER A 38 1.34 -14.99 -8.83
CA SER A 38 2.70 -15.48 -8.97
C SER A 38 3.02 -15.77 -10.42
N GLU A 39 4.30 -15.70 -10.73
CA GLU A 39 4.88 -16.06 -12.02
C GLU A 39 6.18 -16.84 -11.80
N LYS A 40 6.57 -17.58 -12.82
CA LYS A 40 7.84 -18.31 -12.84
C LYS A 40 8.45 -18.17 -14.22
N ASP A 41 9.76 -17.90 -14.28
CA ASP A 41 10.54 -17.85 -15.52
C ASP A 41 10.06 -16.77 -16.52
N HIS A 42 9.27 -15.78 -16.07
CA HIS A 42 8.70 -14.73 -16.93
C HIS A 42 9.60 -13.49 -17.11
N GLN A 43 10.50 -13.25 -16.15
CA GLN A 43 11.45 -12.13 -16.20
C GLN A 43 12.89 -12.60 -16.31
N ILE A 44 13.25 -13.66 -15.58
CA ILE A 44 14.57 -14.29 -15.56
C ILE A 44 14.35 -15.80 -15.40
N ASP A 45 15.10 -16.62 -16.15
CA ASP A 45 15.03 -18.08 -16.02
C ASP A 45 15.38 -18.53 -14.58
N GLY A 46 14.56 -19.42 -14.02
CA GLY A 46 14.67 -19.91 -12.65
C GLY A 46 14.15 -18.96 -11.58
N LEU A 47 13.68 -17.76 -11.94
CA LEU A 47 13.09 -16.81 -10.98
C LEU A 47 11.61 -17.13 -10.76
N PHE A 48 11.26 -17.37 -9.50
CA PHE A 48 9.87 -17.36 -9.04
C PHE A 48 9.59 -16.01 -8.38
N LYS A 49 8.55 -15.31 -8.85
CA LYS A 49 8.06 -14.06 -8.26
C LYS A 49 6.62 -14.26 -7.82
N SER A 50 6.30 -13.83 -6.61
CA SER A 50 4.93 -13.81 -6.10
C SER A 50 4.63 -12.46 -5.47
N TRP A 51 3.35 -12.11 -5.38
CA TRP A 51 2.93 -10.84 -4.83
C TRP A 51 1.67 -10.95 -3.97
N GLU A 52 1.59 -10.04 -3.00
CA GLU A 52 0.35 -9.63 -2.36
C GLU A 52 0.11 -8.14 -2.62
N MET A 53 -0.96 -7.84 -3.35
CA MET A 53 -1.37 -6.50 -3.75
C MET A 53 -2.61 -6.08 -2.95
N LYS A 54 -2.58 -4.90 -2.33
CA LYS A 54 -3.74 -4.27 -1.70
C LYS A 54 -4.17 -3.09 -2.55
N ARG A 55 -5.28 -3.22 -3.27
CA ARG A 55 -5.93 -2.12 -4.01
C ARG A 55 -7.00 -1.46 -3.16
N MET A 56 -6.71 -0.28 -2.64
CA MET A 56 -7.62 0.48 -1.77
C MET A 56 -8.75 1.12 -2.56
N ASP A 57 -9.90 1.34 -1.92
CA ASP A 57 -11.06 1.99 -2.54
C ASP A 57 -10.92 3.51 -2.70
N ASP A 58 -9.80 4.09 -2.28
CA ASP A 58 -9.43 5.49 -2.49
C ASP A 58 -8.47 5.69 -3.67
N GLY A 59 -8.13 4.61 -4.39
CA GLY A 59 -7.23 4.66 -5.53
C GLY A 59 -5.75 4.56 -5.16
N THR A 60 -5.40 4.25 -3.91
CA THR A 60 -4.02 3.91 -3.52
C THR A 60 -3.78 2.41 -3.54
N TYR A 61 -2.53 1.98 -3.66
CA TYR A 61 -2.15 0.57 -3.54
C TYR A 61 -0.84 0.34 -2.80
N THR A 62 -0.67 -0.90 -2.31
CA THR A 62 0.63 -1.44 -1.90
C THR A 62 0.84 -2.83 -2.51
N ILE A 63 2.02 -3.14 -3.02
CA ILE A 63 2.39 -4.48 -3.47
C ILE A 63 3.59 -4.97 -2.66
N ASN A 64 3.50 -6.16 -2.07
CA ASN A 64 4.63 -6.86 -1.48
C ASN A 64 5.06 -7.97 -2.42
N PHE A 65 6.23 -7.82 -3.05
CA PHE A 65 6.83 -8.85 -3.89
C PHE A 65 7.72 -9.77 -3.07
N LYS A 66 7.71 -11.05 -3.42
CA LYS A 66 8.67 -12.06 -2.95
C LYS A 66 9.30 -12.71 -4.15
N PHE A 67 10.63 -12.75 -4.16
CA PHE A 67 11.44 -13.33 -5.22
C PHE A 67 12.18 -14.53 -4.66
N THR A 68 12.18 -15.64 -5.40
CA THR A 68 12.94 -16.84 -5.06
C THR A 68 13.70 -17.34 -6.29
N GLN A 69 15.01 -17.50 -6.15
CA GLN A 69 15.87 -18.11 -7.19
C GLN A 69 16.89 -19.03 -6.50
N GLY A 70 16.76 -20.35 -6.72
CA GLY A 70 17.56 -21.34 -6.01
C GLY A 70 17.35 -21.29 -4.49
N LYS A 71 18.41 -20.95 -3.73
CA LYS A 71 18.36 -20.78 -2.26
C LYS A 71 18.13 -19.33 -1.82
N MET A 72 18.13 -18.38 -2.75
CA MET A 72 17.95 -16.97 -2.44
C MET A 72 16.47 -16.63 -2.35
N THR A 73 16.10 -15.89 -1.31
CA THR A 73 14.78 -15.27 -1.16
C THR A 73 14.97 -13.80 -0.84
N ASP A 74 14.27 -12.93 -1.57
CA ASP A 74 14.25 -11.49 -1.35
C ASP A 74 12.80 -10.96 -1.34
N SER A 75 12.60 -9.76 -0.82
CA SER A 75 11.28 -9.12 -0.78
C SER A 75 11.39 -7.62 -0.92
N THR A 76 10.52 -7.06 -1.75
CA THR A 76 10.39 -5.62 -1.95
C THR A 76 8.95 -5.19 -1.72
N GLN A 77 8.76 -3.91 -1.38
CA GLN A 77 7.46 -3.30 -1.27
C GLN A 77 7.39 -2.12 -2.23
N GLU A 78 6.29 -2.02 -2.95
CA GLU A 78 5.96 -0.93 -3.86
C GLU A 78 4.65 -0.29 -3.43
N GLU A 79 4.53 1.01 -3.64
CA GLU A 79 3.34 1.82 -3.34
C GLU A 79 3.05 2.74 -4.52
N GLY A 80 1.79 3.16 -4.63
CA GLY A 80 1.37 4.04 -5.70
C GLY A 80 -0.13 4.27 -5.77
N GLU A 81 -0.56 4.72 -6.95
CA GLU A 81 -1.97 4.99 -7.26
C GLU A 81 -2.48 4.09 -8.37
N TRP A 82 -3.75 3.72 -8.31
CA TRP A 82 -4.42 2.97 -9.37
C TRP A 82 -5.75 3.62 -9.75
N TRP A 83 -6.10 3.49 -11.03
CA TRP A 83 -7.41 3.87 -11.53
C TRP A 83 -7.76 3.04 -12.76
N THR A 84 -9.02 3.15 -13.19
CA THR A 84 -9.51 2.56 -14.42
C THR A 84 -10.07 3.62 -15.33
N GLU A 85 -9.76 3.55 -16.61
CA GLU A 85 -10.31 4.45 -17.61
C GLU A 85 -10.42 3.70 -18.94
N ASN A 86 -11.56 3.82 -19.63
CA ASN A 86 -11.80 3.18 -20.92
C ASN A 86 -11.51 1.66 -20.96
N GLY A 87 -11.88 0.94 -19.89
CA GLY A 87 -11.66 -0.50 -19.77
C GLY A 87 -10.20 -0.91 -19.54
N LYS A 88 -9.32 0.04 -19.25
CA LYS A 88 -7.92 -0.20 -18.89
C LYS A 88 -7.70 0.07 -17.41
N TYR A 89 -6.76 -0.66 -16.82
CA TYR A 89 -6.24 -0.45 -15.48
C TYR A 89 -4.90 0.27 -15.60
N TYR A 90 -4.72 1.29 -14.78
CA TYR A 90 -3.52 2.11 -14.71
C TYR A 90 -2.92 1.95 -13.33
N GLU A 91 -1.60 1.74 -13.29
CA GLU A 91 -0.81 1.56 -12.07
C GLU A 91 0.34 2.55 -12.08
N PHE A 92 0.21 3.62 -11.30
CA PHE A 92 1.23 4.65 -11.14
C PHE A 92 2.15 4.31 -9.96
N HIS A 93 3.45 4.35 -10.22
CA HIS A 93 4.50 3.96 -9.28
C HIS A 93 5.09 5.18 -8.58
N ASP A 94 5.09 5.21 -7.25
CA ASP A 94 5.64 6.35 -6.49
C ASP A 94 7.17 6.46 -6.62
N TYR A 95 7.87 5.33 -6.80
CA TYR A 95 9.33 5.29 -6.77
C TYR A 95 10.00 5.90 -8.02
N ASP A 96 9.36 5.82 -9.19
CA ASP A 96 9.89 6.36 -10.45
C ASP A 96 8.95 7.31 -11.19
N GLY A 97 7.72 7.51 -10.67
CA GLY A 97 6.73 8.40 -11.24
C GLY A 97 6.17 7.93 -12.59
N LYS A 98 6.32 6.65 -12.92
CA LYS A 98 5.81 6.10 -14.18
C LYS A 98 4.49 5.38 -14.00
N THR A 99 3.85 5.03 -15.12
CA THR A 99 2.54 4.36 -15.12
C THR A 99 2.53 3.18 -16.07
N ASP A 100 2.19 2.02 -15.53
CA ASP A 100 1.87 0.83 -16.29
C ASP A 100 0.39 0.82 -16.65
N VAL A 101 0.09 0.25 -17.81
CA VAL A 101 -1.26 0.17 -18.37
C VAL A 101 -1.54 -1.27 -18.76
N TYR A 102 -2.68 -1.76 -18.31
CA TYR A 102 -3.13 -3.12 -18.56
C TYR A 102 -4.57 -3.12 -19.08
N SER A 103 -4.87 -4.02 -20.01
CA SER A 103 -6.24 -4.50 -20.17
C SER A 103 -6.54 -5.54 -19.08
N TYR A 104 -7.79 -5.61 -18.63
CA TYR A 104 -8.18 -6.55 -17.59
C TYR A 104 -9.53 -7.20 -17.89
N THR A 105 -9.66 -8.47 -17.51
CA THR A 105 -10.89 -9.26 -17.68
C THR A 105 -11.17 -10.06 -16.41
N PHE A 106 -12.35 -9.86 -15.81
CA PHE A 106 -12.79 -10.72 -14.71
C PHE A 106 -13.10 -12.12 -15.25
N LEU A 107 -12.40 -13.12 -14.75
CA LEU A 107 -12.68 -14.52 -15.03
C LEU A 107 -13.84 -15.01 -14.15
N ASP A 108 -13.89 -14.51 -12.91
CA ASP A 108 -14.98 -14.66 -11.94
C ASP A 108 -14.82 -13.58 -10.84
N PRO A 109 -15.70 -13.51 -9.81
CA PRO A 109 -15.61 -12.48 -8.78
C PRO A 109 -14.31 -12.47 -7.95
N LYS A 110 -13.52 -13.55 -7.98
CA LYS A 110 -12.27 -13.68 -7.24
C LYS A 110 -11.04 -13.75 -8.15
N ARG A 111 -11.18 -13.81 -9.46
CA ARG A 111 -10.04 -13.88 -10.39
C ARG A 111 -10.16 -12.86 -11.50
N VAL A 112 -9.10 -12.07 -11.66
CA VAL A 112 -8.97 -11.10 -12.75
C VAL A 112 -7.69 -11.38 -13.52
N LYS A 113 -7.81 -11.48 -14.85
CA LYS A 113 -6.67 -11.60 -15.75
C LYS A 113 -6.27 -10.20 -16.20
N PHE A 114 -4.97 -9.91 -16.13
CA PHE A 114 -4.37 -8.70 -16.68
C PHE A 114 -3.50 -9.04 -17.89
N LYS A 115 -3.52 -8.17 -18.90
CA LYS A 115 -2.61 -8.20 -20.04
C LYS A 115 -1.98 -6.82 -20.19
N SER A 116 -0.65 -6.80 -20.29
CA SER A 116 0.11 -5.57 -20.49
C SER A 116 -0.26 -4.88 -21.82
N GLU A 117 -0.42 -3.57 -21.76
CA GLU A 117 -0.62 -2.68 -22.91
C GLU A 117 0.56 -1.72 -23.04
N LYS A 118 1.08 -1.26 -21.89
CA LYS A 118 2.26 -0.42 -21.78
C LYS A 118 2.90 -0.69 -20.42
N ILE A 119 4.15 -1.12 -20.41
CA ILE A 119 4.97 -1.21 -19.20
C ILE A 119 6.04 -0.12 -19.30
N ALA A 120 6.20 0.65 -18.22
CA ALA A 120 7.04 1.83 -18.20
C ALA A 120 8.52 1.55 -17.93
N ILE A 121 8.83 0.33 -17.51
CA ILE A 121 10.18 -0.23 -17.44
C ILE A 121 10.27 -1.35 -18.48
N GLY A 122 11.31 -1.33 -19.31
CA GLY A 122 11.50 -2.34 -20.34
C GLY A 122 11.51 -3.75 -19.74
N MET A 123 10.57 -4.59 -20.17
CA MET A 123 10.59 -6.03 -19.94
C MET A 123 11.17 -6.71 -21.19
N GLU A 124 11.83 -7.86 -21.03
CA GLU A 124 12.26 -8.66 -22.19
C GLU A 124 11.06 -9.19 -23.00
N ASN A 125 9.89 -9.31 -22.38
CA ASN A 125 8.67 -9.78 -23.02
C ASN A 125 7.61 -8.67 -23.10
N SER A 126 7.20 -8.32 -24.33
CA SER A 126 6.17 -7.31 -24.60
C SER A 126 4.74 -7.83 -24.41
N GLU A 127 4.55 -9.15 -24.23
CA GLU A 127 3.24 -9.78 -24.02
C GLU A 127 3.14 -10.38 -22.62
N TYR A 128 3.22 -9.52 -21.61
CA TYR A 128 3.08 -9.93 -20.21
C TYR A 128 1.61 -10.10 -19.81
N GLU A 129 1.27 -11.24 -19.21
CA GLU A 129 -0.05 -11.55 -18.67
C GLU A 129 0.06 -12.21 -17.29
N PHE A 130 -0.89 -11.92 -16.40
CA PHE A 130 -0.98 -12.56 -15.09
C PHE A 130 -2.43 -12.66 -14.61
N ILE A 131 -2.65 -13.48 -13.58
CA ILE A 131 -3.95 -13.62 -12.90
C ILE A 131 -3.77 -13.22 -11.44
N ASP A 132 -4.57 -12.27 -11.01
CA ASP A 132 -4.76 -11.92 -9.61
C ASP A 132 -5.92 -12.71 -9.01
N THR A 133 -5.69 -13.28 -7.83
CA THR A 133 -6.70 -14.00 -7.04
C THR A 133 -7.03 -13.24 -5.76
N LYS A 134 -8.31 -12.90 -5.57
CA LYS A 134 -8.80 -12.13 -4.42
C LYS A 134 -8.78 -12.98 -3.15
N THR A 135 -8.05 -12.54 -2.15
CA THR A 135 -7.93 -13.22 -0.84
C THR A 135 -8.61 -12.45 0.29
N GLY A 136 -8.90 -11.16 0.09
CA GLY A 136 -9.55 -10.36 1.12
C GLY A 136 -10.01 -8.98 0.64
N ASN A 137 -10.44 -8.17 1.58
CA ASN A 137 -10.76 -6.76 1.35
C ASN A 137 -9.56 -5.90 1.73
N ALA A 138 -9.15 -5.00 0.85
CA ALA A 138 -8.16 -4.01 1.18
C ALA A 138 -8.86 -2.90 1.95
N LYS A 139 -8.34 -2.60 3.14
CA LYS A 139 -8.69 -1.40 3.89
C LYS A 139 -7.43 -0.59 3.96
N LYS A 140 -7.51 0.69 3.60
CA LYS A 140 -6.44 1.61 3.95
C LYS A 140 -6.31 1.51 5.45
N GLU A 141 -5.15 1.10 5.93
CA GLU A 141 -4.83 1.35 7.32
C GLU A 141 -5.00 2.85 7.47
N THR A 142 -6.08 3.27 8.14
CA THR A 142 -6.28 4.66 8.52
C THR A 142 -4.95 5.09 9.08
N ALA A 143 -4.29 6.06 8.43
CA ALA A 143 -2.96 6.53 8.79
C ALA A 143 -2.85 6.45 10.30
N SER A 144 -2.02 5.52 10.81
CA SER A 144 -1.94 5.35 12.24
C SER A 144 -1.66 6.74 12.78
N LYS A 145 -2.51 7.21 13.69
CA LYS A 145 -2.36 8.55 14.24
C LYS A 145 -0.92 8.58 14.73
N LYS A 146 -0.08 9.42 14.13
CA LYS A 146 1.32 9.58 14.52
C LYS A 146 1.32 10.21 15.91
N ASP A 147 1.07 9.36 16.91
CA ASP A 147 0.75 9.72 18.28
C ASP A 147 1.97 9.59 19.20
N GLY A 148 3.07 9.09 18.63
CA GLY A 148 4.34 8.91 19.30
C GLY A 148 4.37 7.70 20.21
N SER A 149 3.51 6.69 20.01
CA SER A 149 3.47 5.48 20.86
C SER A 149 4.56 4.45 20.55
N SER A 150 5.13 4.48 19.33
CA SER A 150 6.18 3.57 18.87
C SER A 150 7.02 4.20 17.75
N TYR A 151 8.02 3.49 17.22
CA TYR A 151 8.78 3.91 16.05
C TYR A 151 7.89 4.07 14.81
N GLU A 152 6.96 3.14 14.60
CA GLU A 152 6.01 3.15 13.47
C GLU A 152 5.03 4.32 13.57
N ASN A 153 4.68 4.72 14.79
CA ASN A 153 3.74 5.80 15.09
C ASN A 153 4.44 7.11 15.51
N ALA A 154 5.76 7.23 15.27
CA ALA A 154 6.55 8.37 15.72
C ALA A 154 6.03 9.69 15.12
N ILE A 155 6.00 10.74 15.94
CA ILE A 155 5.55 12.07 15.52
C ILE A 155 6.69 12.72 14.73
N LYS A 156 6.43 13.11 13.49
CA LYS A 156 7.40 13.88 12.70
C LYS A 156 7.33 15.34 13.14
N ILE A 157 8.46 15.88 13.56
CA ILE A 157 8.60 17.26 14.03
C ILE A 157 9.73 17.98 13.28
N GLY A 158 9.66 19.30 13.24
CA GLY A 158 10.63 20.15 12.54
C GLY A 158 11.77 20.65 13.42
N SER A 159 11.60 20.64 14.75
CA SER A 159 12.57 21.18 15.69
C SER A 159 12.42 20.63 17.11
N ILE A 160 13.52 20.54 17.86
CA ILE A 160 13.53 20.07 19.27
C ILE A 160 12.47 20.79 20.16
N PRO A 161 12.27 22.12 20.07
CA PRO A 161 11.21 22.80 20.84
C PRO A 161 9.80 22.24 20.62
N GLU A 162 9.48 21.75 19.42
CA GLU A 162 8.18 21.16 19.09
C GLU A 162 7.92 19.85 19.87
N GLU A 163 8.96 19.07 20.17
CA GLU A 163 8.87 17.82 20.95
C GLU A 163 8.29 18.14 22.34
N TYR A 164 8.91 19.09 23.05
CA TYR A 164 8.47 19.49 24.38
C TYR A 164 7.12 20.20 24.38
N GLN A 165 6.80 20.97 23.34
CA GLN A 165 5.46 21.54 23.17
C GLN A 165 4.40 20.44 23.04
N TYR A 166 4.67 19.42 22.22
CA TYR A 166 3.78 18.28 22.05
C TYR A 166 3.58 17.53 23.37
N VAL A 167 4.65 17.19 24.09
CA VAL A 167 4.56 16.46 25.37
C VAL A 167 3.74 17.24 26.38
N ARG A 168 3.96 18.56 26.52
CA ARG A 168 3.20 19.42 27.45
C ARG A 168 1.71 19.49 27.09
N ALA A 169 1.39 19.60 25.81
CA ALA A 169 0.00 19.64 25.35
C ALA A 169 -0.74 18.30 25.54
N ASN A 170 -0.02 17.17 25.49
CA ASN A 170 -0.59 15.82 25.49
C ASN A 170 -0.39 15.04 26.80
N CYS A 171 0.23 15.63 27.82
CA CYS A 171 0.54 14.97 29.09
C CYS A 171 0.53 15.99 30.25
N THR A 172 -0.66 16.44 30.63
CA THR A 172 -0.83 17.38 31.74
C THR A 172 -0.35 16.77 33.06
N GLY A 173 0.52 17.49 33.78
CA GLY A 173 1.08 17.05 35.05
C GLY A 173 2.16 15.96 34.96
N CYS A 174 2.59 15.60 33.75
CA CYS A 174 3.66 14.62 33.57
C CYS A 174 5.04 15.24 33.86
N ILE A 175 5.90 14.47 34.50
CA ILE A 175 7.27 14.86 34.85
C ILE A 175 8.23 14.14 33.89
N LEU A 176 9.16 14.88 33.29
CA LEU A 176 10.20 14.29 32.45
C LEU A 176 11.03 13.29 33.26
N LYS A 177 11.11 12.04 32.81
CA LYS A 177 11.88 10.97 33.45
C LYS A 177 13.22 10.77 32.77
N SER A 178 13.23 10.67 31.44
CA SER A 178 14.45 10.52 30.65
C SER A 178 14.22 10.93 29.20
N GLN A 179 15.31 11.23 28.50
CA GLN A 179 15.34 11.45 27.06
C GLN A 179 16.48 10.64 26.46
N SER A 180 16.26 10.06 25.28
CA SER A 180 17.27 9.24 24.62
C SER A 180 17.16 9.32 23.11
N LEU A 181 18.31 9.47 22.46
CA LEU A 181 18.45 9.27 21.03
C LEU A 181 18.44 7.77 20.69
N SER A 182 17.68 7.39 19.67
CA SER A 182 17.63 6.02 19.16
C SER A 182 17.72 5.98 17.63
N VAL A 183 18.27 4.90 17.10
CA VAL A 183 18.33 4.63 15.66
C VAL A 183 17.52 3.38 15.37
N ASN A 184 16.54 3.49 14.48
CA ASN A 184 15.72 2.35 14.04
C ASN A 184 15.56 2.38 12.52
N LYS A 185 15.96 1.29 11.85
CA LYS A 185 15.87 1.15 10.38
C LYS A 185 16.49 2.34 9.61
N GLY A 186 17.65 2.82 10.06
CA GLY A 186 18.38 3.94 9.44
C GLY A 186 17.78 5.33 9.69
N ARG A 187 16.74 5.44 10.53
CA ARG A 187 16.12 6.71 10.92
C ARG A 187 16.51 7.07 12.35
N PHE A 188 16.51 8.37 12.63
CA PHE A 188 16.89 8.93 13.93
C PHE A 188 15.66 9.38 14.69
N TYR A 189 15.59 8.99 15.96
CA TYR A 189 14.46 9.27 16.83
C TYR A 189 14.94 9.87 18.13
N ASP A 190 14.19 10.86 18.62
CA ASP A 190 14.27 11.26 20.01
C ASP A 190 13.11 10.64 20.78
N ILE A 191 13.41 10.03 21.93
CA ILE A 191 12.43 9.35 22.77
C ILE A 191 12.38 10.05 24.12
N ILE A 192 11.24 10.67 24.40
CA ILE A 192 10.97 11.34 25.67
C ILE A 192 10.11 10.43 26.55
N MET A 193 10.66 9.98 27.67
CA MET A 193 9.94 9.25 28.70
C MET A 193 9.49 10.19 29.81
N VAL A 194 8.22 10.12 30.17
CA VAL A 194 7.62 10.88 31.27
C VAL A 194 6.98 9.96 32.30
N THR A 195 6.93 10.42 33.55
CA THR A 195 6.11 9.85 34.61
C THR A 195 4.81 10.63 34.70
N LYS A 196 3.68 9.95 34.65
CA LYS A 196 2.35 10.54 34.80
C LYS A 196 2.00 10.79 36.28
N PRO A 197 0.97 11.59 36.58
CA PRO A 197 0.53 11.81 37.96
C PRO A 197 0.15 10.54 38.73
N ASP A 198 -0.29 9.48 38.03
CA ASP A 198 -0.62 8.17 38.61
C ASP A 198 0.62 7.28 38.89
N GLY A 199 1.84 7.79 38.64
CA GLY A 199 3.10 7.07 38.81
C GLY A 199 3.47 6.15 37.65
N SER A 200 2.59 5.94 36.66
CA SER A 200 2.90 5.17 35.45
C SER A 200 3.84 5.95 34.53
N THR A 201 4.54 5.24 33.63
CA THR A 201 5.43 5.86 32.64
C THR A 201 4.82 5.83 31.24
N LYS A 202 5.20 6.80 30.42
CA LYS A 202 4.85 6.87 29.00
C LYS A 202 6.03 7.37 28.20
N SER A 203 6.28 6.77 27.05
CA SER A 203 7.27 7.23 26.09
C SER A 203 6.58 7.91 24.91
N TYR A 204 7.21 8.96 24.39
CA TYR A 204 6.87 9.66 23.16
C TYR A 204 8.03 9.51 22.18
N TYR A 205 7.75 8.98 20.99
CA TYR A 205 8.72 8.79 19.92
C TYR A 205 8.59 9.92 18.89
N PHE A 206 9.66 10.65 18.65
CA PHE A 206 9.74 11.74 17.67
C PHE A 206 10.70 11.36 16.55
N ASP A 207 10.26 11.49 15.30
CA ASP A 207 11.12 11.29 14.14
C ASP A 207 11.85 12.60 13.82
N ILE A 208 13.15 12.62 14.13
CA ILE A 208 14.03 13.78 14.00
C ILE A 208 14.97 13.67 12.79
N THR A 209 14.78 12.64 11.95
CA THR A 209 15.64 12.32 10.81
C THR A 209 15.86 13.52 9.88
N SER A 210 14.88 14.43 9.81
CA SER A 210 14.95 15.59 8.93
C SER A 210 16.01 16.63 9.31
N PHE A 211 16.37 16.75 10.59
CA PHE A 211 17.29 17.77 11.10
C PHE A 211 18.44 17.21 11.96
N TYR A 212 18.38 15.94 12.37
CA TYR A 212 19.47 15.31 13.13
C TYR A 212 20.80 15.37 12.37
N GLY A 213 21.87 15.82 13.05
CA GLY A 213 23.23 15.89 12.50
C GLY A 213 23.51 17.05 11.54
N LYS A 214 22.55 17.95 11.30
CA LYS A 214 22.72 19.07 10.34
C LYS A 214 23.28 20.37 10.94
N GLY A 215 23.63 20.38 12.23
CA GLY A 215 23.98 21.60 12.95
C GLY A 215 22.75 22.47 13.20
N PHE A 216 22.77 23.25 14.29
CA PHE A 216 21.72 24.20 14.63
C PHE A 216 21.88 25.50 13.83
#